data_AF-A0A506XXM8-F1
#
_entry.id   AF-A0A506XXM8-F1
#
_cell.length_a   1.000
_cell.length_b   1.000
_cell.length_c   1.000
_cell.angle_alpha   90.00
_cell.angle_beta   90.00
_cell.angle_gamma   90.00
#
_symmetry.space_group_name_H-M   'P 1'
#
loop_
_entity.id
_entity.type
_entity.pdbx_description
1 polymer ?
#
loop_
_entity_poly.entity_id
_entity_poly.type
_entity_poly.pdbx_seq_one_letter_code
_entity_poly.pdbx_strand_id
1 'polypeptide(L)'
;MNARRPSADRTMMCAFGNLSIAALRLEALRDRAELLAGNTENFHGWNQKVGQVIELFERIQLSIIDADHVGNTIPVQLGNGAHVPADAAYLDRLTERLLKLQQIGILRGYDDTAHALVGQPQPASISAEPLAAAS
;
A
#
# COMPACT_ATOMS: atom_id res chain seq x y z
N MET A 1 5.12 34.89 30.77
CA MET A 1 5.79 34.09 29.72
C MET A 1 4.85 32.95 29.35
N ASN A 2 4.11 33.08 28.25
CA ASN A 2 3.24 32.01 27.76
C ASN A 2 4.09 31.06 26.92
N ALA A 3 4.53 29.95 27.51
CA ALA A 3 4.99 28.80 26.73
C ALA A 3 3.76 28.27 25.97
N ARG A 4 3.54 28.77 24.75
CA ARG A 4 2.65 28.10 23.79
C ARG A 4 3.26 26.71 23.62
N ARG A 5 2.59 25.69 24.18
CA ARG A 5 2.87 24.29 23.83
C ARG A 5 2.93 24.20 22.31
N PRO A 6 3.90 23.51 21.71
CA PRO A 6 3.91 23.31 20.26
C PRO A 6 2.59 22.62 19.90
N SER A 7 1.67 23.37 19.30
CA SER A 7 0.53 22.78 18.63
C SER A 7 1.11 22.14 17.38
N ALA A 8 1.16 20.81 17.34
CA ALA A 8 1.50 20.10 16.11
C ALA A 8 0.69 20.72 14.94
N ASP A 9 1.36 21.01 13.83
CA ASP A 9 0.69 21.61 12.67
C ASP A 9 -0.41 20.65 12.21
N ARG A 10 -1.68 21.07 12.43
CA ARG A 10 -2.86 20.26 12.10
C ARG A 10 -2.85 19.84 10.64
N THR A 11 -2.35 20.69 9.76
CA THR A 11 -2.25 20.43 8.32
C THR A 11 -1.32 19.26 8.06
N MET A 12 -0.14 19.29 8.69
CA MET A 12 0.88 18.26 8.57
C MET A 12 0.38 16.91 9.13
N MET A 13 -0.31 16.93 10.28
CA MET A 13 -0.92 15.73 10.85
C MET A 13 -2.02 15.13 9.96
N CYS A 14 -2.89 15.98 9.38
CA CYS A 14 -3.93 15.52 8.46
C CYS A 14 -3.33 14.91 7.19
N ALA A 15 -2.34 15.57 6.59
CA ALA A 15 -1.64 15.07 5.40
C ALA A 15 -0.97 13.72 5.68
N PHE A 16 -0.36 13.56 6.85
CA PHE A 16 0.24 12.28 7.26
C PHE A 16 -0.81 11.19 7.51
N GLY A 17 -1.96 11.53 8.12
CA GLY A 17 -3.07 10.59 8.30
C GLY A 17 -3.61 10.09 6.97
N ASN A 18 -3.80 10.98 6.00
CA ASN A 18 -4.24 10.63 4.64
C ASN A 18 -3.23 9.73 3.93
N LEU A 19 -1.95 10.06 4.04
CA LEU A 19 -0.85 9.26 3.49
C LEU A 19 -0.86 7.84 4.08
N SER A 20 -1.01 7.72 5.40
CA SER A 20 -1.04 6.44 6.11
C SER A 20 -2.21 5.55 5.66
N ILE A 21 -3.41 6.14 5.52
CA ILE A 21 -4.58 5.41 5.02
C ILE A 21 -4.36 4.93 3.58
N ALA A 22 -3.80 5.78 2.72
CA ALA A 22 -3.52 5.42 1.33
C ALA A 22 -2.46 4.31 1.23
N ALA A 23 -1.42 4.36 2.06
CA ALA A 23 -0.38 3.33 2.14
C ALA A 23 -0.97 1.97 2.55
N LEU A 24 -1.75 1.92 3.64
CA LEU A 24 -2.39 0.69 4.12
C LEU A 24 -3.33 0.08 3.07
N ARG A 25 -4.10 0.90 2.35
CA ARG A 25 -4.97 0.43 1.27
C ARG A 25 -4.18 -0.19 0.12
N LEU A 26 -3.07 0.45 -0.26
CA LEU A 26 -2.22 -0.05 -1.34
C LEU A 26 -1.50 -1.34 -0.93
N GLU A 27 -1.01 -1.43 0.29
CA GLU A 27 -0.37 -2.63 0.84
C GLU A 27 -1.36 -3.81 0.87
N ALA A 28 -2.56 -3.61 1.42
CA ALA A 28 -3.59 -4.64 1.41
C ALA A 28 -3.95 -5.10 -0.02
N LEU A 29 -3.96 -4.19 -0.99
CA LEU A 29 -4.19 -4.53 -2.39
C LEU A 29 -3.02 -5.32 -2.97
N ARG A 30 -1.76 -4.96 -2.66
CA ARG A 30 -0.56 -5.68 -3.11
C ARG A 30 -0.55 -7.11 -2.59
N ASP A 31 -0.78 -7.28 -1.30
CA ASP A 31 -0.73 -8.59 -0.66
C ASP A 31 -1.82 -9.51 -1.24
N ARG A 32 -3.00 -8.97 -1.57
CA ARG A 32 -4.04 -9.70 -2.32
C ARG A 32 -3.63 -10.02 -3.74
N ALA A 33 -3.07 -9.04 -4.45
CA ALA A 33 -2.60 -9.21 -5.82
C ALA A 33 -1.56 -10.33 -5.93
N GLU A 34 -0.66 -10.44 -4.95
CA GLU A 34 0.37 -11.48 -4.89
C GLU A 34 -0.23 -12.90 -4.81
N LEU A 35 -1.35 -13.07 -4.11
CA LEU A 35 -2.07 -14.34 -4.05
C LEU A 35 -2.74 -14.72 -5.39
N LEU A 36 -3.10 -13.73 -6.22
CA LEU A 36 -3.89 -13.93 -7.43
C LEU A 36 -3.05 -13.98 -8.72
N ALA A 37 -2.01 -13.17 -8.81
CA ALA A 37 -1.43 -12.76 -10.09
C ALA A 37 -0.37 -13.72 -10.66
N GLY A 38 0.08 -14.72 -9.90
CA GLY A 38 1.16 -15.63 -10.32
C GLY A 38 2.40 -14.89 -10.88
N ASN A 39 3.10 -15.51 -11.84
CA ASN A 39 4.30 -14.95 -12.48
C ASN A 39 3.99 -14.01 -13.66
N THR A 40 2.96 -13.17 -13.57
CA THR A 40 2.69 -12.19 -14.65
C THR A 40 3.70 -11.03 -14.62
N GLU A 41 4.32 -10.74 -15.77
CA GLU A 41 5.31 -9.64 -15.92
C GLU A 41 4.71 -8.28 -15.52
N ASN A 42 3.45 -8.07 -15.86
CA ASN A 42 2.67 -6.89 -15.51
C ASN A 42 2.50 -6.70 -13.99
N PHE A 43 2.36 -7.79 -13.24
CA PHE A 43 2.29 -7.74 -11.78
C PHE A 43 3.65 -7.40 -11.19
N HIS A 44 4.74 -8.01 -11.66
CA HIS A 44 6.09 -7.74 -11.15
C HIS A 44 6.47 -6.26 -11.24
N GLY A 45 6.24 -5.62 -12.40
CA GLY A 45 6.54 -4.20 -12.60
C GLY A 45 5.67 -3.27 -11.75
N TRP A 46 4.41 -3.64 -11.46
CA TRP A 46 3.55 -2.89 -10.54
C TRP A 46 3.98 -3.10 -9.09
N ASN A 47 4.24 -4.35 -8.69
CA ASN A 47 4.66 -4.73 -7.34
C ASN A 47 5.96 -4.02 -6.93
N GLN A 48 6.95 -3.96 -7.84
CA GLN A 48 8.18 -3.21 -7.62
C GLN A 48 7.92 -1.72 -7.33
N LYS A 49 6.99 -1.09 -8.07
CA LYS A 49 6.62 0.31 -7.85
C LYS A 49 5.87 0.52 -6.53
N VAL A 50 5.03 -0.43 -6.14
CA VAL A 50 4.38 -0.41 -4.83
C VAL A 50 5.43 -0.51 -3.72
N GLY A 51 6.35 -1.47 -3.81
CA GLY A 51 7.43 -1.66 -2.85
C GLY A 51 8.25 -0.38 -2.62
N GLN A 52 8.68 0.28 -3.70
CA GLN A 52 9.41 1.55 -3.61
C GLN A 52 8.64 2.68 -2.91
N VAL A 53 7.32 2.74 -3.09
CA VAL A 53 6.49 3.79 -2.50
C VAL A 53 6.15 3.49 -1.04
N ILE A 54 5.92 2.22 -0.69
CA ILE A 54 5.72 1.79 0.70
C ILE A 54 7.02 1.99 1.50
N GLU A 55 8.18 1.64 0.95
CA GLU A 55 9.47 1.88 1.59
C GLU A 55 9.70 3.38 1.86
N LEU A 56 9.35 4.25 0.91
CA LEU A 56 9.42 5.70 1.11
C LEU A 56 8.48 6.15 2.24
N PHE A 57 7.28 5.59 2.32
CA PHE A 57 6.34 5.87 3.40
C PHE A 57 6.90 5.44 4.77
N GLU A 58 7.44 4.23 4.90
CA GLU A 58 8.07 3.74 6.13
C GLU A 58 9.21 4.65 6.60
N ARG A 59 10.06 5.11 5.68
CA ARG A 59 11.12 6.09 5.99
C ARG A 59 10.56 7.42 6.51
N ILE A 60 9.44 7.88 5.97
CA ILE A 60 8.75 9.08 6.46
C ILE A 60 8.19 8.83 7.88
N GLN A 61 7.62 7.65 8.14
CA GLN A 61 7.16 7.29 9.49
C GLN A 61 8.29 7.31 10.52
N LEU A 62 9.44 6.71 10.18
CA LEU A 62 10.63 6.74 11.04
C LEU A 62 11.12 8.18 11.27
N SER A 63 11.15 8.99 10.21
CA SER A 63 11.55 10.40 10.31
C SER A 63 10.62 11.23 11.20
N ILE A 64 9.34 10.86 11.29
CA ILE A 64 8.36 11.48 12.20
C ILE A 64 8.61 11.05 13.65
N ILE A 65 8.92 9.77 13.88
CA ILE A 65 9.23 9.24 15.21
C ILE A 65 10.49 9.92 15.77
N ASP A 66 11.51 10.10 14.94
CA ASP A 66 12.76 10.76 15.31
C ASP A 66 12.63 12.28 15.42
N ALA A 67 11.65 12.87 14.74
CA ALA A 67 11.35 14.29 14.85
C ALA A 67 10.66 14.58 16.18
N ASP A 68 11.45 15.04 17.15
CA ASP A 68 11.04 15.46 18.50
C ASP A 68 9.86 16.47 18.50
N HIS A 69 9.59 17.12 17.35
CA HIS A 69 8.44 18.00 17.11
C HIS A 69 7.96 17.89 15.65
N VAL A 70 6.66 17.64 15.41
CA VAL A 70 6.05 17.79 14.08
C VAL A 70 5.79 19.27 13.80
N GLY A 71 6.81 19.96 13.25
CA GLY A 71 6.67 21.30 12.69
C GLY A 71 5.99 21.28 11.31
N ASN A 72 6.04 22.40 10.59
CA ASN A 72 5.48 22.50 9.22
C ASN A 72 6.26 21.65 8.20
N THR A 73 7.40 21.10 8.60
CA THR A 73 8.29 20.31 7.74
C THR A 73 8.94 19.18 8.55
N ILE A 74 9.17 18.05 7.89
CA ILE A 74 9.82 16.86 8.47
C ILE A 74 11.05 16.53 7.61
N PRO A 75 12.23 16.26 8.20
CA PRO A 75 13.39 15.87 7.42
C PRO A 75 13.20 14.46 6.84
N VAL A 76 13.18 14.32 5.52
CA VAL A 76 13.04 13.01 4.85
C VAL A 76 14.33 12.66 4.11
N GLN A 77 14.79 11.42 4.28
CA GLN A 77 15.95 10.92 3.55
C GLN A 77 15.54 10.25 2.23
N LEU A 78 16.05 10.75 1.11
CA LEU A 78 15.86 10.19 -0.23
C LEU A 78 16.75 8.97 -0.48
N GLY A 79 16.44 8.20 -1.54
CA GLY A 79 17.22 7.01 -1.91
C GLY A 79 18.70 7.26 -2.23
N ASN A 80 19.08 8.51 -2.52
CA ASN A 80 20.48 8.92 -2.72
C ASN A 80 21.17 9.43 -1.43
N GLY A 81 20.52 9.31 -0.28
CA GLY A 81 21.04 9.77 1.02
C GLY A 81 20.81 11.26 1.31
N ALA A 82 20.25 12.03 0.39
CA ALA A 82 19.97 13.44 0.61
C ALA A 82 18.80 13.64 1.60
N HIS A 83 18.93 14.58 2.53
CA HIS A 83 17.85 14.99 3.43
C HIS A 83 17.12 16.21 2.88
N VAL A 84 15.80 16.11 2.72
CA VAL A 84 14.94 17.17 2.16
C VAL A 84 13.80 17.46 3.13
N PRO A 85 13.43 18.73 3.36
CA PRO A 85 12.25 19.07 4.14
C PRO A 85 10.99 18.65 3.38
N ALA A 86 10.18 17.78 3.97
CA ALA A 86 8.86 17.41 3.48
C ALA A 86 7.78 18.19 4.23
N ASP A 87 7.00 18.98 3.50
CA ASP A 87 5.82 19.69 4.00
C ASP A 87 4.53 18.89 3.74
N ALA A 88 3.39 19.43 4.18
CA ALA A 88 2.09 18.81 3.94
C ALA A 88 1.82 18.59 2.44
N ALA A 89 2.19 19.55 1.58
CA ALA A 89 2.02 19.43 0.14
C ALA A 89 2.85 18.29 -0.48
N TYR A 90 4.05 18.02 0.06
CA TYR A 90 4.84 16.86 -0.32
C TYR A 90 4.13 15.55 0.04
N LEU A 91 3.57 15.45 1.24
CA LEU A 91 2.80 14.25 1.64
C LEU A 91 1.54 14.07 0.78
N ASP A 92 0.85 15.15 0.43
CA ASP A 92 -0.34 15.08 -0.44
C ASP A 92 0.04 14.55 -1.83
N ARG A 93 1.14 15.02 -2.43
CA ARG A 93 1.65 14.47 -3.71
C ARG A 93 2.00 12.99 -3.62
N LEU A 94 2.54 12.54 -2.48
CA LEU A 94 2.83 11.13 -2.27
C LEU A 94 1.55 10.31 -2.08
N THR A 95 0.56 10.86 -1.39
CA THR A 95 -0.78 10.29 -1.22
C THR A 95 -1.45 10.08 -2.58
N GLU A 96 -1.45 11.09 -3.45
CA GLU A 96 -1.96 10.97 -4.82
C GLU A 96 -1.24 9.87 -5.62
N ARG A 97 0.07 9.71 -5.42
CA ARG A 97 0.84 8.65 -6.08
C ARG A 97 0.42 7.26 -5.60
N LEU A 98 0.20 7.07 -4.31
CA LEU A 98 -0.34 5.82 -3.74
C LEU A 98 -1.71 5.50 -4.32
N LEU A 99 -2.61 6.48 -4.35
CA LEU A 99 -3.97 6.31 -4.89
C LEU A 99 -3.95 5.96 -6.39
N LYS A 100 -3.04 6.54 -7.18
CA LYS A 100 -2.86 6.17 -8.60
C LYS A 100 -2.40 4.72 -8.75
N LEU A 101 -1.45 4.27 -7.93
CA LEU A 101 -1.00 2.87 -7.95
C LEU A 101 -2.12 1.92 -7.53
N GLN A 102 -2.94 2.32 -6.56
CA GLN A 102 -4.12 1.56 -6.14
C GLN A 102 -5.12 1.45 -7.30
N GLN A 103 -5.45 2.56 -7.96
CA GLN A 103 -6.36 2.56 -9.11
C GLN A 103 -5.84 1.69 -10.25
N ILE A 104 -4.52 1.72 -10.53
CA ILE A 104 -3.91 0.81 -11.52
C ILE A 104 -4.13 -0.65 -11.14
N GLY A 105 -3.97 -1.00 -9.85
CA GLY A 105 -4.20 -2.36 -9.37
C GLY A 105 -5.66 -2.79 -9.52
N ILE A 106 -6.60 -1.90 -9.18
CA ILE A 106 -8.05 -2.12 -9.38
C ILE A 106 -8.38 -2.35 -10.85
N LEU A 107 -7.90 -1.48 -11.75
CA LEU A 107 -8.13 -1.60 -13.19
C LEU A 107 -7.50 -2.86 -13.81
N ARG A 108 -6.46 -3.41 -13.17
CA ARG A 108 -5.84 -4.67 -13.55
C ARG A 108 -6.50 -5.90 -12.91
N GLY A 109 -7.56 -5.70 -12.12
CA GLY A 109 -8.37 -6.77 -11.53
C GLY A 109 -7.81 -7.37 -10.24
N TYR A 110 -6.86 -6.70 -9.57
CA TYR A 110 -6.25 -7.23 -8.35
C TYR A 110 -7.09 -7.04 -7.06
N ASP A 111 -8.22 -6.33 -7.15
CA ASP A 111 -9.06 -5.94 -5.99
C ASP A 111 -10.15 -6.97 -5.65
N ASP A 112 -10.47 -7.89 -6.56
CA ASP A 112 -11.64 -8.77 -6.46
C ASP A 112 -11.36 -10.08 -5.69
N THR A 113 -11.68 -10.13 -4.39
CA THR A 113 -11.77 -11.42 -3.64
C THR A 113 -12.89 -11.53 -2.59
N ALA A 114 -13.79 -10.56 -2.43
CA ALA A 114 -14.95 -10.79 -1.55
C ALA A 114 -16.05 -11.67 -2.19
N HIS A 115 -16.24 -11.60 -3.51
CA HIS A 115 -17.30 -12.35 -4.20
C HIS A 115 -16.84 -13.68 -4.82
N ALA A 116 -15.55 -13.86 -5.09
CA ALA A 116 -15.02 -15.08 -5.71
C ALA A 116 -14.96 -16.28 -4.75
N LEU A 117 -14.81 -16.06 -3.43
CA LEU A 117 -14.69 -17.13 -2.43
C LEU A 117 -16.01 -17.50 -1.73
N VAL A 118 -17.07 -16.70 -1.88
CA VAL A 118 -18.39 -16.99 -1.25
C VAL A 118 -19.36 -17.68 -2.24
N GLY A 119 -19.03 -17.73 -3.54
CA GLY A 119 -19.97 -18.17 -4.58
C GLY A 119 -19.49 -19.25 -5.55
N GLN A 120 -18.25 -19.74 -5.47
CA GLN A 120 -17.82 -20.83 -6.38
C GLN A 120 -17.99 -22.21 -5.73
N PRO A 121 -18.89 -23.07 -6.26
CA PRO A 121 -18.87 -24.48 -5.89
C PRO A 121 -17.56 -25.07 -6.39
N GLN A 122 -16.82 -25.76 -5.51
CA GLN A 122 -15.71 -26.61 -5.91
C GLN A 122 -16.17 -27.48 -7.09
N PRO A 123 -15.43 -27.56 -8.21
CA PRO A 123 -15.72 -28.57 -9.20
C PRO A 123 -15.55 -29.93 -8.51
N ALA A 124 -16.66 -30.67 -8.43
CA ALA A 124 -16.64 -32.05 -7.94
C ALA A 124 -15.54 -32.79 -8.69
N SER A 125 -14.56 -33.30 -7.95
CA SER A 125 -13.57 -34.23 -8.48
C SER A 125 -14.30 -35.52 -8.81
N ILE A 126 -14.83 -35.62 -10.03
CA ILE A 126 -15.36 -36.86 -10.58
C ILE A 126 -14.14 -37.68 -11.02
N SER A 127 -13.50 -38.39 -10.08
CA SER A 127 -12.71 -39.56 -10.45
C SER A 127 -13.68 -40.68 -10.79
N ALA A 128 -14.12 -40.70 -12.05
CA ALA A 128 -14.81 -41.84 -12.63
C ALA A 128 -13.77 -42.91 -12.97
N GLU A 129 -13.48 -43.81 -12.03
CA GLU A 129 -13.00 -45.13 -12.41
C GLU A 129 -14.21 -45.97 -12.86
N PRO A 130 -14.22 -46.50 -14.09
CA PRO A 130 -15.17 -47.55 -14.44
C PRO A 130 -14.73 -48.82 -13.70
N LEU A 131 -15.52 -49.24 -12.71
CA LEU A 131 -15.37 -50.54 -12.07
C LEU A 131 -15.54 -51.63 -13.14
N ALA A 132 -14.41 -52.15 -13.61
CA ALA A 132 -14.34 -53.23 -14.58
C ALA A 132 -15.06 -54.47 -14.04
N ALA A 133 -15.79 -55.13 -14.93
CA ALA A 133 -16.42 -56.42 -14.70
C ALA A 133 -15.39 -57.51 -14.38
N ALA A 134 -15.59 -58.23 -13.26
CA ALA A 134 -15.11 -59.57 -12.93
C ALA A 134 -15.75 -59.93 -11.56
N SER A 135 -16.41 -61.06 -11.29
CA SER A 135 -16.68 -62.32 -12.00
C SER A 135 -18.04 -62.87 -11.54
#